data_AF-A0AAD9PDM3-F1
#
_entry.id   AF-A0AAD9PDM3-F1
#
_cell.length_a   1.000
_cell.length_b   1.000
_cell.length_c   1.000
_cell.angle_alpha   90.00
_cell.angle_beta   90.00
_cell.angle_gamma   90.00
#
_symmetry.space_group_name_H-M   'P 1'
#
loop_
_entity.id
_entity.type
_entity.pdbx_description
1 polymer ?
#
loop_
_entity_poly.entity_id
_entity_poly.type
_entity_poly.pdbx_seq_one_letter_code
_entity_poly.pdbx_strand_id
1 'polypeptide(L)'
;MLCNRIDDTLPCKANRLRVSTRQGALVCGDDVSTTQLHNMPNVQQPNNVALTPVGPTVGALYVLVVVDPDAPNRNIPIYRYWNHGIFADITPKM
;
A
#
# COMPACT_ATOMS: atom_id res chain seq x y z
N MET A 1 20.83 7.56 -3.29
CA MET A 1 19.73 6.57 -3.40
C MET A 1 18.56 7.11 -2.58
N LEU A 2 17.62 7.81 -3.22
CA LEU A 2 16.50 8.49 -2.56
C LEU A 2 15.37 7.48 -2.38
N CYS A 3 15.42 6.68 -1.32
CA CYS A 3 14.18 6.10 -0.80
C CYS A 3 13.44 7.23 -0.09
N ASN A 4 12.34 7.72 -0.67
CA ASN A 4 11.39 8.53 0.10
C ASN A 4 11.02 7.70 1.33
N ARG A 5 11.31 8.25 2.52
CA ARG A 5 10.97 7.63 3.81
C ARG A 5 9.49 7.25 3.79
N ILE A 6 9.15 6.04 4.23
CA ILE A 6 7.76 5.69 4.54
C ILE A 6 7.36 6.62 5.69
N ASP A 7 6.54 7.62 5.39
CA ASP A 7 6.05 8.59 6.36
C ASP A 7 4.64 8.14 6.78
N ASP A 8 4.59 7.48 7.95
CA ASP A 8 3.39 7.00 8.60
C ASP A 8 2.53 8.13 9.19
N THR A 9 3.03 9.38 9.14
CA THR A 9 2.28 10.58 9.55
C THR A 9 1.52 11.24 8.41
N LEU A 10 1.76 10.81 7.15
CA LEU A 10 1.03 11.36 6.02
C LEU A 10 -0.44 10.93 6.08
N PRO A 11 -1.39 11.88 5.96
CA PRO A 11 -2.79 11.53 5.88
C PRO A 11 -3.00 10.64 4.67
N CYS A 12 -3.83 9.62 4.84
CA CYS A 12 -4.12 8.71 3.76
C CYS A 12 -4.70 9.48 2.58
N LYS A 13 -3.97 9.50 1.46
CA LYS A 13 -4.47 10.09 0.22
C LYS A 13 -5.45 9.13 -0.41
N ALA A 14 -6.72 9.28 -0.02
CA ALA A 14 -7.84 8.63 -0.69
C ALA A 14 -7.69 8.80 -2.21
N ASN A 15 -7.94 7.74 -2.97
CA ASN A 15 -7.89 7.68 -4.43
C ASN A 15 -6.52 7.47 -5.10
N ARG A 16 -5.43 7.08 -4.41
CA ARG A 16 -4.21 6.62 -5.13
C ARG A 16 -4.25 5.14 -5.50
N LEU A 17 -4.77 4.30 -4.60
CA LEU A 17 -4.92 2.86 -4.79
C LEU A 17 -6.31 2.45 -4.28
N ARG A 18 -6.94 1.51 -4.99
CA ARG A 18 -8.11 0.77 -4.54
C ARG A 18 -7.64 -0.57 -4.01
N VAL A 19 -8.00 -0.86 -2.77
CA VAL A 19 -7.68 -2.13 -2.11
C VAL A 19 -9.01 -2.84 -1.84
N SER A 20 -9.11 -4.12 -2.19
CA SER A 20 -10.33 -4.90 -1.96
C SER A 20 -10.02 -6.31 -1.49
N THR A 21 -10.82 -6.81 -0.56
CA THR A 21 -10.78 -8.20 -0.12
C THR A 21 -11.93 -8.99 -0.76
N ARG A 22 -12.08 -10.26 -0.39
CA ARG A 22 -13.23 -11.08 -0.84
C ARG A 22 -14.57 -10.55 -0.32
N GLN A 23 -14.55 -9.72 0.72
CA GLN A 23 -15.70 -9.17 1.41
C GLN A 23 -16.08 -7.78 0.90
N GLY A 24 -15.23 -7.12 0.11
CA GLY A 24 -15.52 -5.81 -0.46
C GLY A 24 -14.30 -4.90 -0.61
N ALA A 25 -14.54 -3.71 -1.14
CA ALA A 25 -13.52 -2.66 -1.20
C ALA A 25 -13.28 -2.07 0.20
N LEU A 26 -12.01 -1.79 0.51
CA LEU A 26 -11.59 -1.13 1.74
C LEU A 26 -11.47 0.37 1.51
N VAL A 27 -11.90 1.14 2.49
CA VAL A 27 -11.64 2.56 2.61
C VAL A 27 -10.46 2.76 3.55
N CYS A 28 -9.76 3.87 3.37
CA CYS A 28 -8.60 4.12 4.19
C CYS A 28 -8.98 4.41 5.64
N GLY A 29 -8.31 3.72 6.57
CA GLY A 29 -8.60 3.80 8.00
C GLY A 29 -9.67 2.81 8.47
N ASP A 30 -10.19 1.94 7.60
CA ASP A 30 -11.13 0.90 8.00
C ASP A 30 -10.50 -0.07 9.02
N ASP A 31 -11.24 -0.35 10.09
CA ASP A 31 -10.95 -1.46 10.98
C ASP A 31 -11.42 -2.76 10.30
N VAL A 32 -10.46 -3.61 9.94
CA VAL A 32 -10.70 -4.86 9.23
C VAL A 32 -10.34 -6.06 10.09
N SER A 33 -11.17 -7.10 10.04
CA SER A 33 -10.90 -8.33 10.81
C SER A 33 -9.69 -9.09 10.23
N THR A 34 -9.01 -9.84 11.10
CA THR A 34 -7.89 -10.70 10.68
C THR A 34 -8.31 -11.75 9.64
N THR A 35 -9.56 -12.24 9.70
CA THR A 35 -10.12 -13.17 8.70
C THR A 35 -10.29 -12.49 7.34
N GLN A 36 -10.67 -11.21 7.31
CA GLN A 36 -10.84 -10.45 6.08
C GLN A 36 -9.51 -10.20 5.36
N LEU A 37 -8.42 -10.02 6.11
CA LEU A 37 -7.06 -9.84 5.59
C LEU A 37 -6.20 -11.13 5.59
N HIS A 38 -6.80 -12.30 5.83
CA HIS A 38 -6.04 -13.56 5.83
C HIS A 38 -5.39 -13.84 4.46
N ASN A 39 -6.08 -13.47 3.37
CA ASN A 39 -5.54 -13.54 2.02
C ASN A 39 -5.07 -12.16 1.56
N MET A 40 -4.05 -12.12 0.70
CA MET A 40 -3.58 -10.89 0.08
C MET A 40 -4.75 -10.16 -0.62
N PRO A 41 -5.01 -8.88 -0.30
CA PRO A 41 -6.02 -8.10 -0.98
C PRO A 41 -5.65 -7.84 -2.44
N ASN A 42 -6.67 -7.60 -3.27
CA ASN A 42 -6.47 -7.11 -4.63
C ASN A 42 -6.19 -5.60 -4.57
N VAL A 43 -5.14 -5.15 -5.27
CA VAL A 43 -4.72 -3.74 -5.34
C VAL A 43 -4.78 -3.27 -6.78
N GLN A 44 -5.48 -2.16 -7.01
CA GLN A 44 -5.68 -1.58 -8.33
C GLN A 44 -5.43 -0.06 -8.31
N GLN A 45 -4.94 0.48 -9.41
CA GLN A 45 -5.01 1.93 -9.61
C GLN A 45 -6.45 2.29 -10.02
N PRO A 46 -7.05 3.38 -9.50
CA PRO A 46 -8.31 3.88 -10.04
C PRO A 46 -8.12 4.33 -11.49
N ASN A 47 -9.10 4.04 -12.35
CA ASN A 47 -9.07 4.35 -13.80
C ASN A 47 -8.75 5.83 -14.14
N ASN A 48 -8.92 6.77 -13.20
CA ASN A 48 -8.73 8.21 -13.39
C ASN A 48 -7.53 8.78 -12.62
N VAL A 49 -6.71 7.92 -11.99
CA VAL A 49 -5.54 8.33 -11.22
C VAL A 49 -4.35 7.50 -11.66
N ALA A 50 -3.62 7.99 -12.65
CA ALA A 50 -2.29 7.47 -12.93
C ALA A 50 -1.42 7.73 -11.70
N LEU A 51 -0.71 6.72 -11.21
CA LEU A 51 0.45 6.98 -10.35
C LEU A 51 1.47 7.72 -11.20
N THR A 52 1.45 9.06 -11.20
CA THR A 52 2.41 9.83 -11.98
C THR A 52 3.80 9.59 -11.40
N PRO A 53 4.71 8.90 -12.11
CA PRO A 53 6.11 8.85 -11.71
C PRO A 53 6.66 10.27 -11.72
N VAL A 54 7.53 10.57 -10.76
CA VAL A 54 8.35 11.79 -10.83
C VAL A 54 9.45 11.51 -11.85
N GLY A 55 9.18 11.73 -13.14
CA GLY A 55 10.14 11.50 -14.24
C GLY A 55 9.53 10.81 -15.47
N PRO A 56 10.32 10.53 -16.53
CA PRO A 56 9.84 9.85 -17.73
C PRO A 56 9.29 8.45 -17.41
N THR A 57 8.10 8.15 -17.95
CA THR A 57 7.20 7.11 -17.44
C THR A 57 7.05 5.89 -18.35
N VAL A 58 7.69 5.91 -19.53
CA VAL A 58 7.57 4.83 -20.51
C VAL A 58 8.33 3.61 -19.96
N GLY A 59 7.60 2.52 -19.69
CA GLY A 59 8.18 1.30 -19.12
C GLY A 59 8.45 1.35 -17.62
N ALA A 60 7.85 2.28 -16.87
CA ALA A 60 8.02 2.36 -15.43
C ALA A 60 7.47 1.10 -14.73
N LEU A 61 8.31 0.47 -13.91
CA LEU A 61 7.96 -0.62 -13.02
C LEU A 61 7.71 -0.07 -11.61
N TYR A 62 6.81 -0.73 -10.87
CA TYR A 62 6.40 -0.35 -9.54
C TYR A 62 6.73 -1.43 -8.53
N VAL A 63 6.96 -0.99 -7.29
CA VAL A 63 7.05 -1.86 -6.12
C VAL A 63 5.86 -1.57 -5.21
N LEU A 64 5.10 -2.60 -4.85
CA LEU A 64 4.08 -2.55 -3.82
C LEU A 64 4.69 -3.08 -2.51
N VAL A 65 4.57 -2.29 -1.44
CA VAL A 65 5.06 -2.63 -0.11
C VAL A 65 3.89 -2.57 0.88
N VAL A 66 3.74 -3.61 1.71
CA VAL A 66 2.76 -3.69 2.79
C VAL A 66 3.52 -3.81 4.11
N VAL A 67 3.39 -2.80 4.97
CA VAL A 67 4.12 -2.70 6.25
C VAL A 67 3.21 -2.31 7.40
N ASP A 68 3.53 -2.82 8.59
CA ASP A 68 2.92 -2.40 9.86
C ASP A 68 3.91 -1.49 10.62
N PRO A 69 3.64 -0.18 10.75
CA PRO A 69 4.50 0.74 11.50
C PRO A 69 4.44 0.54 13.02
N ASP A 70 3.43 -0.17 13.50
CA ASP A 70 3.04 -0.26 14.91
C ASP A 70 3.44 -1.60 15.57
N ALA A 71 4.23 -2.47 14.92
CA ALA A 71 4.55 -3.78 15.49
C ALA A 71 5.52 -3.72 16.70
N PRO A 72 5.30 -4.51 17.79
CA PRO A 72 4.19 -5.43 18.02
C PRO A 72 2.92 -4.74 18.53
N ASN A 73 3.02 -3.51 19.01
CA ASN A 73 1.88 -2.66 19.34
C ASN A 73 2.24 -1.16 19.22
N ARG A 74 1.21 -0.34 18.96
CA ARG A 74 1.34 1.11 18.72
C ARG A 74 2.05 1.89 19.84
N ASN A 75 1.97 1.44 21.09
CA ASN A 75 2.57 2.14 22.22
C ASN A 75 4.08 1.87 22.34
N ILE A 76 4.52 0.66 21.96
CA ILE A 76 5.92 0.21 22.05
C ILE A 76 6.28 -0.49 20.73
N PRO A 77 6.42 0.24 19.61
CA PRO A 77 6.57 -0.38 18.31
C PRO A 77 8.06 -0.73 18.05
N ILE A 78 8.63 -1.67 18.81
CA ILE A 78 10.05 -2.05 18.72
C ILE A 78 10.43 -2.69 17.37
N TYR A 79 9.45 -3.14 16.59
CA TYR A 79 9.61 -3.72 15.26
C TYR A 79 8.96 -2.86 14.16
N ARG A 80 9.08 -1.52 14.27
CA ARG A 80 8.48 -0.57 13.29
C ARG A 80 8.74 -1.01 11.85
N TYR A 81 7.73 -0.82 11.02
CA TYR A 81 7.72 -1.16 9.60
C TYR A 81 7.89 -2.66 9.36
N TRP A 82 7.22 -3.47 10.18
CA TRP A 82 7.17 -4.91 9.99
C TRP A 82 6.64 -5.25 8.60
N ASN A 83 7.43 -5.98 7.83
CA ASN A 83 7.14 -6.24 6.42
C ASN A 83 6.20 -7.44 6.27
N HIS A 84 4.97 -7.18 5.80
CA HIS A 84 4.00 -8.21 5.45
C HIS A 84 4.10 -8.67 3.99
N GLY A 85 4.66 -7.85 3.11
CA GLY A 85 4.86 -8.20 1.71
C GLY A 85 5.59 -7.14 0.90
N ILE A 86 6.44 -7.60 -0.02
CA ILE A 86 7.08 -6.79 -1.07
C ILE A 86 6.81 -7.48 -2.42
N PHE A 87 6.28 -6.71 -3.36
CA PHE A 87 6.01 -7.15 -4.72
C PHE A 87 6.67 -6.18 -5.68
N ALA A 88 7.63 -6.67 -6.47
CA ALA A 88 8.39 -5.88 -7.43
C ALA A 88 7.95 -6.16 -8.87
N ASP A 89 8.52 -5.41 -9.81
CA ASP A 89 8.32 -5.57 -11.24
C ASP A 89 6.84 -5.50 -11.67
N ILE A 90 6.05 -4.69 -10.96
CA ILE A 90 4.64 -4.48 -11.27
C ILE A 90 4.54 -3.48 -12.42
N THR A 91 4.00 -3.94 -13.55
CA THR A 91 3.55 -3.07 -14.64
C THR A 91 2.11 -2.65 -14.38
N PRO A 92 1.79 -1.34 -14.27
CA PRO A 92 0.41 -0.89 -14.16
C PRO A 92 -0.36 -1.33 -15.40
N LYS A 93 -1.57 -1.85 -15.22
CA LYS A 93 -2.49 -1.98 -16.34
C LYS A 93 -2.96 -0.58 -16.72
N MET A 94 -2.72 -0.19 -17.97
CA MET A 94 -3.26 1.04 -18.57
C MET A 94 -4.78 0.96 -18.67
#